data_AF-A0A5J6L3V7-F1
#
_entry.id   AF-A0A5J6L3V7-F1
#
_cell.length_a   1.000
_cell.length_b   1.000
_cell.length_c   1.000
_cell.angle_alpha   90.00
_cell.angle_beta   90.00
_cell.angle_gamma   90.00
#
_symmetry.space_group_name_H-M   'P 1'
#
loop_
_entity.id
_entity.type
_entity.pdbx_description
1 polymer ?
#
loop_
_entity_poly.entity_id
_entity_poly.type
_entity_poly.pdbx_seq_one_letter_code
_entity_poly.pdbx_strand_id
1 'polypeptide(L)'
;MPSLGNIVFYADDPPALARFWSDVFRYPHSTFDGELREALLASGLTEDDLARRGLAEDPSGRGPRLFFHHADGPKTDRNRIHIDVTADRPDGQLQISPELLDAEKDRLVGLGAQVVRLVEQNWGPWPERYWQMRDPEGNEFCLQ
;
A
#
# COMPACT_ATOMS: atom_id res chain seq x y z
N MET A 1 -4.40 12.89 22.63
CA MET A 1 -5.06 13.44 21.41
C MET A 1 -5.39 12.25 20.51
N PRO A 2 -6.54 12.25 19.82
CA PRO A 2 -6.86 11.18 18.87
C PRO A 2 -5.88 11.18 17.68
N SER A 3 -5.57 10.00 17.13
CA SER A 3 -4.75 9.81 15.92
C SER A 3 -5.45 8.83 14.95
N LEU A 4 -5.08 8.90 13.67
CA LEU A 4 -5.57 7.94 12.67
C LEU A 4 -4.80 6.62 12.81
N GLY A 5 -5.51 5.53 13.07
CA GLY A 5 -4.90 4.22 13.32
C GLY A 5 -4.61 3.42 12.04
N ASN A 6 -5.65 3.10 11.26
CA ASN A 6 -5.54 2.24 10.08
C ASN A 6 -6.25 2.87 8.88
N ILE A 7 -5.70 2.62 7.69
CA ILE A 7 -6.43 2.62 6.42
C ILE A 7 -6.69 1.15 6.08
N VAL A 8 -7.95 0.76 5.94
CA VAL A 8 -8.34 -0.64 5.80
C VAL A 8 -8.77 -0.96 4.37
N PHE A 9 -8.21 -2.03 3.82
CA PHE A 9 -8.57 -2.58 2.53
C PHE A 9 -9.23 -3.95 2.72
N TYR A 10 -10.30 -4.18 1.99
CA TYR A 10 -10.72 -5.54 1.70
C TYR A 10 -9.78 -6.15 0.68
N ALA A 11 -9.36 -7.38 0.92
CA ALA A 11 -8.43 -8.10 0.06
C ALA A 11 -8.87 -9.56 -0.12
N ASP A 12 -8.62 -10.15 -1.28
CA ASP A 12 -8.81 -11.57 -1.52
C ASP A 12 -7.63 -12.38 -0.95
N ASP A 13 -6.41 -11.85 -1.03
CA ASP A 13 -5.18 -12.38 -0.40
C ASP A 13 -4.51 -11.30 0.47
N PRO A 14 -4.98 -11.11 1.73
CA PRO A 14 -4.44 -10.08 2.62
C PRO A 14 -2.93 -10.16 2.87
N PRO A 15 -2.31 -11.34 3.07
CA PRO A 15 -0.86 -11.46 3.20
C PRO A 15 -0.09 -11.04 1.95
N ALA A 16 -0.55 -11.44 0.75
CA ALA A 16 0.11 -11.04 -0.49
C ALA A 16 0.03 -9.52 -0.70
N LEU A 17 -1.13 -8.92 -0.42
CA LEU A 17 -1.31 -7.48 -0.56
C LEU A 17 -0.50 -6.69 0.47
N ALA A 18 -0.44 -7.16 1.72
CA ALA A 18 0.43 -6.60 2.74
C ALA A 18 1.90 -6.64 2.32
N ARG A 19 2.37 -7.75 1.76
CA ARG A 19 3.74 -7.89 1.26
C ARG A 19 4.03 -6.90 0.13
N PHE A 20 3.12 -6.79 -0.84
CA PHE A 20 3.24 -5.79 -1.91
C PHE A 20 3.39 -4.38 -1.35
N TRP A 21 2.49 -3.96 -0.44
CA TRP A 21 2.53 -2.61 0.12
C TRP A 21 3.75 -2.37 1.03
N SER A 22 4.22 -3.39 1.77
CA SER A 22 5.50 -3.30 2.47
C SER A 22 6.67 -3.12 1.50
N ASP A 23 6.68 -3.82 0.36
CA ASP A 23 7.72 -3.65 -0.67
C ASP A 23 7.64 -2.29 -1.39
N VAL A 24 6.43 -1.71 -1.55
CA VAL A 24 6.24 -0.34 -2.05
C VAL A 24 7.02 0.63 -1.15
N PHE A 25 6.78 0.58 0.17
CA PHE A 25 7.38 1.52 1.13
C PHE A 25 8.71 1.07 1.72
N ARG A 26 9.24 -0.08 1.27
CA ARG A 26 10.46 -0.70 1.81
C ARG A 26 10.36 -0.97 3.33
N TYR A 27 9.15 -1.24 3.81
CA TYR A 27 8.89 -1.67 5.18
C TYR A 27 9.30 -3.13 5.37
N PRO A 28 9.68 -3.53 6.59
CA PRO A 28 9.81 -4.95 6.89
C PRO A 28 8.48 -5.67 6.64
N HIS A 29 8.55 -6.93 6.24
CA HIS A 29 7.36 -7.76 6.08
C HIS A 29 6.86 -8.13 7.48
N SER A 30 5.73 -7.55 7.88
CA SER A 30 5.09 -7.87 9.14
C SER A 30 4.37 -9.21 9.02
N THR A 31 4.66 -10.12 9.95
CA THR A 31 3.91 -11.36 10.14
C THR A 31 3.28 -11.37 11.53
N PHE A 32 2.11 -11.98 11.68
CA PHE A 32 1.58 -12.26 13.00
C PHE A 32 2.40 -13.40 13.62
N ASP A 33 3.44 -13.05 14.38
CA ASP A 33 4.37 -13.99 15.00
C ASP A 33 4.45 -13.80 16.53
N GLY A 34 5.35 -14.57 17.16
CA GLY A 34 5.65 -14.50 18.59
C GLY A 34 4.46 -14.71 19.51
N GLU A 35 4.48 -14.04 20.66
CA GLU A 35 3.48 -14.18 21.73
C GLU A 35 2.06 -13.83 21.24
N LEU A 36 1.94 -12.85 20.33
CA LEU A 36 0.64 -12.48 19.77
C LEU A 36 0.04 -13.65 18.97
N ARG A 37 0.85 -14.29 18.11
CA ARG A 37 0.42 -15.46 17.33
C ARG A 37 0.01 -16.60 18.24
N GLU A 38 0.82 -16.91 19.24
CA GLU A 38 0.54 -17.96 20.22
C GLU A 38 -0.78 -17.71 20.96
N ALA A 39 -1.01 -16.48 21.42
CA ALA A 39 -2.26 -16.09 22.09
C ALA A 39 -3.47 -16.21 21.16
N LEU A 40 -3.34 -15.81 19.89
CA LEU A 40 -4.41 -15.92 18.91
C LEU A 40 -4.78 -17.39 18.62
N LEU A 41 -3.80 -18.26 18.41
CA LEU A 41 -4.05 -19.69 18.21
C LEU A 41 -4.65 -20.34 19.47
N ALA A 42 -4.16 -19.98 20.66
CA ALA A 42 -4.71 -20.47 21.93
C ALA A 42 -6.17 -20.05 22.16
N SER A 43 -6.62 -18.96 21.52
CA SER A 43 -8.02 -18.52 21.55
C SER A 43 -8.96 -19.34 20.67
N GLY A 44 -8.43 -20.29 19.88
CA GLY A 44 -9.18 -21.15 18.98
C GLY A 44 -9.18 -20.70 17.51
N LEU A 45 -8.42 -19.66 17.16
CA LEU A 45 -8.20 -19.30 15.77
C LEU A 45 -7.28 -20.31 15.08
N THR A 46 -7.52 -20.52 13.79
CA THR A 46 -6.71 -21.37 12.92
C THR A 46 -5.66 -20.55 12.15
N GLU A 47 -4.73 -21.22 11.49
CA GLU A 47 -3.81 -20.57 10.56
C GLU A 47 -4.57 -19.82 9.45
N ASP A 48 -5.67 -20.38 8.97
CA ASP A 48 -6.52 -19.76 7.96
C ASP A 48 -7.15 -18.46 8.48
N ASP A 49 -7.53 -18.41 9.76
CA ASP A 49 -8.04 -17.17 10.37
C ASP A 49 -6.98 -16.08 10.46
N LEU A 50 -5.72 -16.46 10.74
CA LEU A 50 -4.61 -15.52 10.75
C LEU A 50 -4.29 -15.02 9.34
N ALA A 51 -4.32 -15.92 8.35
CA ALA A 51 -4.10 -15.60 6.94
C ALA A 51 -5.19 -14.70 6.34
N ARG A 52 -6.35 -14.54 7.01
CA ARG A 52 -7.37 -13.55 6.61
C ARG A 52 -7.01 -12.10 6.93
N ARG A 53 -5.79 -11.84 7.41
CA ARG A 53 -5.31 -10.50 7.78
C ARG A 53 -3.92 -10.25 7.23
N GLY A 54 -3.62 -8.99 6.94
CA GLY A 54 -2.30 -8.53 6.54
C GLY A 54 -2.04 -7.12 7.04
N LEU A 55 -0.76 -6.76 7.21
CA LEU A 55 -0.35 -5.47 7.74
C LEU A 55 0.91 -4.98 7.01
N ALA A 56 0.87 -3.72 6.57
CA ALA A 56 2.05 -2.96 6.19
C ALA A 56 2.14 -1.71 7.09
N GLU A 57 3.26 -1.56 7.80
CA GLU A 57 3.45 -0.55 8.83
C GLU A 57 4.87 0.03 8.77
N ASP A 58 4.98 1.36 8.89
CA ASP A 58 6.27 2.02 9.06
C ASP A 58 6.90 1.53 10.38
N PRO A 59 8.10 0.95 10.37
CA PRO A 59 8.74 0.40 11.57
C PRO A 59 9.05 1.46 12.64
N SER A 60 9.01 2.74 12.28
CA SER A 60 9.13 3.87 13.22
C SER A 60 7.80 4.30 13.84
N GLY A 61 6.69 3.65 13.48
CA GLY A 61 5.35 3.94 14.00
C GLY A 61 4.77 5.28 13.53
N ARG A 62 5.25 5.81 12.40
CA ARG A 62 4.76 7.07 11.83
C ARG A 62 3.56 6.83 10.92
N GLY A 63 2.52 7.63 11.13
CA GLY A 63 1.33 7.63 10.27
C GLY A 63 0.41 6.42 10.52
N PRO A 64 -0.68 6.32 9.73
CA PRO A 64 -1.59 5.19 9.82
C PRO A 64 -0.98 3.94 9.19
N ARG A 65 -1.42 2.77 9.65
CA ARG A 65 -1.05 1.47 9.08
C ARG A 65 -1.95 1.13 7.90
N LEU A 66 -1.42 0.43 6.90
CA LEU A 66 -2.25 -0.21 5.88
C LEU A 66 -2.62 -1.60 6.36
N PHE A 67 -3.91 -1.83 6.56
CA PHE A 67 -4.44 -3.08 7.10
C PHE A 67 -5.33 -3.77 6.08
N PHE A 68 -5.08 -5.05 5.85
CA PHE A 68 -5.76 -5.84 4.83
C PHE A 68 -6.60 -6.91 5.51
N HIS A 69 -7.85 -7.05 5.08
CA HIS A 69 -8.83 -7.93 5.68
C HIS A 69 -9.52 -8.75 4.59
N HIS A 70 -9.59 -10.07 4.78
CA HIS A 70 -10.23 -10.95 3.80
C HIS A 70 -11.65 -10.51 3.49
N ALA A 71 -11.96 -10.29 2.21
CA ALA A 71 -13.30 -9.91 1.78
C ALA A 71 -14.24 -11.13 1.77
N ASP A 72 -15.52 -10.96 2.08
CA ASP A 72 -16.50 -12.05 1.91
C ASP A 72 -16.83 -12.33 0.43
N GLY A 73 -16.25 -11.56 -0.49
CA GLY A 73 -16.37 -11.70 -1.94
C GLY A 73 -15.54 -10.65 -2.68
N PRO A 74 -15.34 -10.82 -4.00
CA PRO A 74 -14.45 -9.97 -4.78
C PRO A 74 -14.95 -8.54 -4.83
N LYS A 75 -14.01 -7.60 -4.86
CA LYS A 75 -14.28 -6.18 -5.04
C LYS A 75 -14.88 -5.91 -6.42
N THR A 76 -16.09 -5.34 -6.47
CA THR A 76 -16.79 -5.02 -7.74
C THR A 76 -16.77 -3.53 -8.10
N ASP A 77 -16.49 -2.66 -7.13
CA ASP A 77 -16.48 -1.20 -7.29
C ASP A 77 -15.09 -0.59 -7.09
N ARG A 78 -14.90 0.61 -7.63
CA ARG A 78 -13.68 1.41 -7.44
C ARG A 78 -13.49 1.82 -5.98
N ASN A 79 -12.24 2.01 -5.57
CA ASN A 79 -11.97 2.68 -4.31
C ASN A 79 -12.50 4.12 -4.32
N ARG A 80 -13.15 4.50 -3.21
CA ARG A 80 -13.60 5.88 -2.96
C ARG A 80 -12.54 6.70 -2.21
N ILE A 81 -11.46 6.04 -1.80
CA ILE A 81 -10.28 6.62 -1.17
C ILE A 81 -9.13 6.49 -2.16
N HIS A 82 -8.23 7.46 -2.13
CA HIS A 82 -7.04 7.48 -2.96
C HIS A 82 -5.79 7.50 -2.06
N ILE A 83 -4.80 6.67 -2.37
CA ILE A 83 -3.50 6.67 -1.69
C ILE A 83 -2.46 7.26 -2.65
N ASP A 84 -1.76 8.29 -2.20
CA ASP A 84 -0.62 8.86 -2.91
C ASP A 84 0.69 8.32 -2.31
N VAL A 85 1.43 7.58 -3.13
CA VAL A 85 2.80 7.15 -2.85
C VAL A 85 3.74 8.21 -3.39
N THR A 86 4.62 8.73 -2.54
CA THR A 86 5.67 9.65 -2.97
C THR A 86 6.96 8.87 -3.13
N ALA A 87 7.53 8.88 -4.33
CA ALA A 87 8.82 8.30 -4.62
C ALA A 87 9.94 9.05 -3.90
N ASP A 88 11.00 8.33 -3.53
CA ASP A 88 12.15 8.92 -2.87
C ASP A 88 12.81 9.98 -3.76
N ARG A 89 13.03 11.17 -3.20
CA ARG A 89 13.62 12.32 -3.90
C ARG A 89 15.05 12.52 -3.40
N PRO A 90 16.01 12.83 -4.29
CA PRO A 90 17.31 13.34 -3.85
C PRO A 90 17.13 14.60 -2.99
N ASP A 91 17.92 14.70 -1.93
CA ASP A 91 17.71 15.70 -0.86
C ASP A 91 17.50 17.13 -1.39
N GLY A 92 16.38 17.72 -0.97
CA GLY A 92 16.05 19.14 -1.17
C GLY A 92 15.24 19.47 -2.42
N GLN A 93 14.94 18.49 -3.29
CA GLN A 93 14.10 18.75 -4.48
C GLN A 93 12.61 18.71 -4.15
N LEU A 94 11.89 19.76 -4.55
CA LEU A 94 10.42 19.85 -4.42
C LEU A 94 9.69 18.90 -5.37
N GLN A 95 10.35 18.43 -6.43
CA GLN A 95 9.80 17.55 -7.46
C GLN A 95 10.81 16.47 -7.82
N ILE A 96 10.34 15.26 -8.01
CA ILE A 96 11.13 14.16 -8.56
C ILE A 96 11.32 14.37 -10.07
N SER A 97 12.47 13.99 -10.62
CA SER A 97 12.65 14.03 -12.07
C SER A 97 11.76 12.99 -12.76
N PRO A 98 11.28 13.24 -13.99
CA PRO A 98 10.50 12.26 -14.74
C PRO A 98 11.16 10.88 -14.82
N GLU A 99 12.49 10.83 -14.96
CA GLU A 99 13.27 9.60 -15.07
C GLU A 99 13.27 8.79 -13.77
N LEU A 100 13.41 9.46 -12.63
CA LEU A 100 13.35 8.79 -11.32
C LEU A 100 11.93 8.32 -11.00
N LEU A 101 10.91 9.09 -11.38
CA LEU A 101 9.52 8.70 -11.24
C LEU A 101 9.18 7.48 -12.12
N ASP A 102 9.64 7.47 -13.36
CA ASP A 102 9.44 6.36 -14.29
C ASP A 102 10.20 5.10 -13.82
N ALA A 103 11.39 5.25 -13.26
CA ALA A 103 12.15 4.14 -12.67
C ALA A 103 11.44 3.53 -11.45
N GLU A 104 10.88 4.37 -10.56
CA GLU A 104 10.11 3.87 -9.43
C GLU A 104 8.81 3.19 -9.89
N LYS A 105 8.13 3.76 -10.91
CA LYS A 105 6.98 3.12 -11.55
C LYS A 105 7.35 1.73 -12.10
N ASP A 106 8.50 1.59 -12.77
CA ASP A 106 8.97 0.30 -13.29
C ASP A 106 9.26 -0.69 -12.16
N ARG A 107 9.85 -0.23 -11.05
CA ARG A 107 10.03 -1.05 -9.84
C ARG A 107 8.70 -1.54 -9.30
N LEU A 108 7.71 -0.66 -9.15
CA LEU A 108 6.38 -1.03 -8.64
C LEU A 108 5.66 -2.01 -9.57
N VAL A 109 5.81 -1.86 -10.89
CA VAL A 109 5.33 -2.85 -11.86
C VAL A 109 6.00 -4.21 -11.65
N GLY A 110 7.31 -4.22 -11.41
CA GLY A 110 8.05 -5.44 -11.05
C GLY A 110 7.57 -6.12 -9.75
N LEU A 111 6.93 -5.38 -8.84
CA LEU A 111 6.30 -5.92 -7.64
C LEU A 111 4.87 -6.45 -7.85
N GLY A 112 4.29 -6.23 -9.05
CA GLY A 112 2.94 -6.67 -9.38
C GLY A 112 1.92 -5.54 -9.56
N ALA A 113 2.34 -4.27 -9.48
CA ALA A 113 1.45 -3.17 -9.80
C ALA A 113 1.13 -3.10 -11.31
N GLN A 114 -0.03 -2.54 -11.64
CA GLN A 114 -0.44 -2.27 -13.03
C GLN A 114 -0.50 -0.76 -13.27
N VAL A 115 0.03 -0.31 -14.40
CA VAL A 115 -0.10 1.09 -14.83
C VAL A 115 -1.48 1.31 -15.43
N VAL A 116 -2.18 2.33 -14.95
CA VAL A 116 -3.44 2.80 -15.55
C VAL A 116 -3.16 3.88 -16.59
N ARG A 117 -2.47 4.95 -16.20
CA ARG A 117 -2.04 6.04 -17.09
C ARG A 117 -1.05 6.98 -16.40
N LEU A 118 -0.29 7.72 -17.18
CA LEU A 118 0.39 8.94 -16.74
C LEU A 118 -0.62 10.09 -16.71
N VAL A 119 -0.54 10.93 -15.69
CA VAL A 119 -1.19 12.24 -15.69
C VAL A 119 -0.12 13.30 -15.76
N GLU A 120 -0.32 14.23 -16.68
CA GLU A 120 0.43 15.48 -16.77
C GLU A 120 -0.58 16.61 -16.95
N GLN A 121 -0.74 17.43 -15.92
CA GLN A 121 -1.66 18.55 -15.94
C GLN A 121 -1.13 19.69 -15.08
N ASN A 122 -1.79 20.85 -15.17
CA ASN A 122 -1.48 22.01 -14.34
C ASN A 122 -2.73 22.43 -13.58
N TRP A 123 -2.63 22.54 -12.26
CA TRP A 123 -3.60 23.27 -11.45
C TRP A 123 -3.11 24.71 -11.25
N GLY A 124 -3.33 25.54 -12.27
CA GLY A 124 -2.78 26.89 -12.32
C GLY A 124 -1.24 26.86 -12.39
N PRO A 125 -0.51 27.47 -11.45
CA PRO A 125 0.96 27.44 -11.46
C PRO A 125 1.55 26.13 -10.92
N TRP A 126 0.72 25.18 -10.47
CA TRP A 126 1.15 23.93 -9.87
C TRP A 126 1.10 22.80 -10.90
N PRO A 127 2.25 22.36 -11.44
CA PRO A 127 2.28 21.20 -12.31
C PRO A 127 2.09 19.92 -11.49
N GLU A 128 1.30 19.00 -12.02
CA GLU A 128 1.04 17.68 -11.48
C GLU A 128 1.53 16.65 -12.49
N ARG A 129 2.44 15.79 -12.05
CA ARG A 129 2.91 14.63 -12.80
C ARG A 129 2.93 13.43 -11.89
N TYR A 130 2.10 12.43 -12.19
CA TYR A 130 2.02 11.20 -11.41
C TYR A 130 1.49 10.05 -12.24
N TRP A 131 1.86 8.83 -11.86
CA TRP A 131 1.30 7.61 -12.44
C TRP A 131 0.08 7.17 -11.64
N GLN A 132 -1.07 7.04 -12.30
CA GLN A 132 -2.18 6.26 -11.74
C GLN A 132 -1.88 4.78 -11.92
N MET A 133 -1.94 4.05 -10.82
CA MET A 133 -1.59 2.64 -10.75
C MET A 133 -2.65 1.85 -10.00
N ARG A 134 -2.56 0.53 -10.12
CA ARG A 134 -3.35 -0.44 -9.37
C ARG A 134 -2.43 -1.42 -8.69
N ASP A 135 -2.73 -1.79 -7.45
CA ASP A 135 -2.05 -2.89 -6.77
C ASP A 135 -2.47 -4.26 -7.37
N PRO A 136 -1.90 -5.39 -6.92
CA PRO A 136 -2.21 -6.71 -7.48
C PRO A 136 -3.69 -7.10 -7.45
N GLU A 137 -4.50 -6.48 -6.58
CA GLU A 137 -5.94 -6.74 -6.46
C GLU A 137 -6.80 -5.63 -7.09
N GLY A 138 -6.18 -4.67 -7.79
CA GLY A 138 -6.88 -3.64 -8.53
C GLY A 138 -7.22 -2.39 -7.71
N ASN A 139 -6.76 -2.25 -6.46
CA ASN A 139 -6.96 -1.03 -5.69
C ASN A 139 -6.16 0.12 -6.29
N GLU A 140 -6.82 1.25 -6.54
CA GLU A 140 -6.18 2.41 -7.17
C GLU A 140 -5.30 3.21 -6.20
N PHE A 141 -4.12 3.61 -6.67
CA PHE A 141 -3.20 4.53 -6.00
C PHE A 141 -2.43 5.38 -7.03
N CYS A 142 -1.78 6.45 -6.57
CA CYS A 142 -0.88 7.25 -7.40
C CYS A 142 0.56 7.15 -6.93
N LEU A 143 1.48 7.32 -7.88
CA LEU A 143 2.91 7.48 -7.63
C LEU A 143 3.37 8.86 -8.13
N GLN A 144 3.98 9.65 -7.25
CA GLN A 144 4.40 11.06 -7.48
C GLN A 144 5.77 11.41 -6.87
#